data_AF-F5XEW6-F1
#
_entry.id   AF-F5XEW6-F1
#
_cell.length_a   1.000
_cell.length_b   1.000
_cell.length_c   1.000
_cell.angle_alpha   90.00
_cell.angle_beta   90.00
_cell.angle_gamma   90.00
#
_symmetry.space_group_name_H-M   'P 1'
#
loop_
_entity.id
_entity.type
_entity.pdbx_description
1 polymer ?
#
loop_
_entity_poly.entity_id
_entity_poly.type
_entity_poly.pdbx_seq_one_letter_code
_entity_poly.pdbx_strand_id
1 'polypeptide(L)'
;MAPDVAEVLETAKLLKRDQIADLAYALLRVLDDDDDMSDDQEQAAAAWRAEYRRRIDDIEHGKVQPVSHEDTVTAARTMLAARRK
;
A
#
# COMPACT_ATOMS: atom_id res chain seq x y z
N MET A 1 -18.56 -21.25 21.80
CA MET A 1 -18.40 -21.51 20.35
C MET A 1 -17.78 -20.27 19.75
N ALA A 2 -16.96 -20.41 18.72
CA ALA A 2 -16.53 -19.24 17.95
C ALA A 2 -17.74 -18.66 17.20
N PRO A 3 -17.89 -17.33 17.12
CA PRO A 3 -18.95 -16.71 16.34
C PRO A 3 -18.78 -17.04 14.84
N ASP A 4 -19.89 -17.16 14.13
CA ASP A 4 -19.86 -17.36 12.68
C ASP A 4 -19.39 -16.08 11.96
N VAL A 5 -18.74 -16.22 10.81
CA VAL A 5 -18.27 -15.08 9.99
C VAL A 5 -19.40 -14.14 9.64
N ALA A 6 -20.60 -14.68 9.37
CA ALA A 6 -21.79 -13.88 9.10
C ALA A 6 -22.20 -13.04 10.32
N GLU A 7 -22.12 -13.61 11.53
CA GLU A 7 -22.44 -12.92 12.78
C GLU A 7 -21.43 -11.79 13.09
N VAL A 8 -20.14 -12.05 12.84
CA VAL A 8 -19.08 -11.04 12.96
C VAL A 8 -19.32 -9.89 11.97
N LEU A 9 -19.68 -10.19 10.73
CA LEU A 9 -19.94 -9.18 9.71
C LEU A 9 -21.18 -8.33 10.04
N GLU A 10 -22.27 -8.95 10.48
CA GLU A 10 -23.47 -8.19 10.90
C GLU A 10 -23.17 -7.27 12.09
N THR A 11 -22.36 -7.74 13.04
CA THR A 11 -21.91 -6.91 14.16
C THR A 11 -21.02 -5.75 13.71
N ALA A 12 -20.10 -6.00 12.78
CA ALA A 12 -19.20 -4.98 12.24
C ALA A 12 -19.93 -3.84 11.51
N LYS A 13 -21.09 -4.12 10.90
CA LYS A 13 -21.92 -3.10 10.24
C LYS A 13 -22.48 -2.04 11.20
N LEU A 14 -22.54 -2.33 12.50
CA LEU A 14 -23.01 -1.39 13.53
C LEU A 14 -21.95 -0.34 13.91
N LEU A 15 -20.70 -0.54 13.49
CA LEU A 15 -19.60 0.36 13.78
C LEU A 15 -19.62 1.60 12.88
N LYS A 16 -18.95 2.67 13.34
CA LYS A 16 -18.68 3.84 12.49
C LYS A 16 -17.65 3.49 11.41
N ARG A 17 -17.63 4.28 10.33
CA ARG A 17 -16.80 4.02 9.14
C ARG A 17 -15.30 3.93 9.46
N ASP A 18 -14.80 4.79 10.34
CA ASP A 18 -13.42 4.77 10.84
C ASP A 18 -13.13 3.48 11.62
N GLN A 19 -14.04 3.10 12.52
CA GLN A 19 -13.92 1.87 13.30
C GLN A 19 -13.98 0.60 12.44
N ILE A 20 -14.75 0.62 11.34
CA ILE A 20 -14.76 -0.47 10.34
C ILE A 20 -13.40 -0.56 9.66
N ALA A 21 -12.78 0.58 9.32
CA ALA A 21 -11.46 0.58 8.69
C ALA A 21 -10.39 0.04 9.64
N ASP A 22 -10.43 0.42 10.91
CA ASP A 22 -9.53 -0.09 11.95
C ASP A 22 -9.71 -1.61 12.15
N LEU A 23 -10.96 -2.08 12.20
CA LEU A 23 -11.27 -3.52 12.31
C LEU A 23 -10.77 -4.29 11.08
N ALA A 24 -11.00 -3.78 9.87
CA ALA A 24 -10.51 -4.40 8.64
C ALA A 24 -8.98 -4.49 8.62
N TYR A 25 -8.29 -3.44 9.05
CA TYR A 25 -6.83 -3.43 9.17
C TYR A 25 -6.33 -4.45 10.20
N ALA A 26 -6.97 -4.54 11.36
CA ALA A 26 -6.62 -5.53 12.38
C ALA A 26 -6.82 -6.97 11.88
N LEU A 27 -7.93 -7.25 11.18
CA LEU A 27 -8.19 -8.56 10.60
C LEU A 27 -7.17 -8.94 9.53
N LEU A 28 -6.70 -7.98 8.72
CA LEU A 28 -5.62 -8.21 7.77
C LEU A 28 -4.30 -8.60 8.48
N ARG A 29 -3.95 -7.93 9.58
CA ARG A 29 -2.73 -8.27 10.33
C ARG A 29 -2.77 -9.67 10.94
N VAL A 30 -3.93 -10.16 11.33
CA VAL A 30 -4.08 -11.55 11.80
C VAL A 30 -3.69 -12.56 10.70
N LEU A 31 -3.88 -12.21 9.43
CA LEU A 31 -3.44 -13.03 8.29
C LEU A 31 -1.93 -12.89 8.01
N ASP A 32 -1.32 -11.78 8.44
CA ASP A 32 0.11 -11.52 8.27
C ASP A 32 0.97 -12.14 9.40
N ASP A 33 0.38 -12.43 10.57
CA ASP A 33 1.05 -13.01 11.75
C ASP A 33 1.25 -14.54 11.67
N ASP A 34 0.87 -15.21 10.56
CA ASP A 34 1.30 -16.58 10.29
C ASP A 34 2.79 -16.57 9.88
N ASP A 35 3.63 -16.96 10.84
CA ASP A 35 5.10 -16.93 10.97
C ASP A 35 6.00 -17.38 9.78
N ASP A 36 5.46 -17.64 8.59
CA ASP A 36 6.24 -18.05 7.41
C ASP A 36 6.87 -16.87 6.62
N MET A 37 6.60 -15.63 7.03
CA MET A 37 7.00 -14.42 6.28
C MET A 37 8.18 -13.64 6.88
N SER A 38 8.73 -14.04 8.03
CA SER A 38 9.73 -13.23 8.75
C SER A 38 11.08 -13.11 8.00
N ASP A 39 11.60 -14.23 7.49
CA ASP A 39 12.83 -14.24 6.68
C ASP A 39 12.64 -13.56 5.32
N ASP A 40 11.47 -13.75 4.69
CA ASP A 40 11.10 -13.14 3.41
C ASP A 40 10.91 -11.62 3.53
N GLN A 41 10.37 -11.15 4.66
CA GLN A 41 10.16 -9.73 4.92
C GLN A 41 11.47 -8.99 5.19
N GLU A 42 12.41 -9.58 5.95
CA GLU A 42 13.72 -8.97 6.16
C GLU A 42 14.52 -8.93 4.84
N GLN A 43 14.46 -9.99 4.04
CA GLN A 43 15.08 -10.04 2.72
C GLN A 43 14.47 -9.00 1.76
N ALA A 44 13.13 -8.89 1.72
CA ALA A 44 12.44 -7.87 0.94
C ALA A 44 12.83 -6.46 1.41
N ALA A 45 12.88 -6.22 2.71
CA ALA A 45 13.29 -4.93 3.28
C ALA A 45 14.75 -4.59 2.94
N ALA A 46 15.66 -5.58 2.92
CA ALA A 46 17.05 -5.40 2.49
C ALA A 46 17.14 -5.05 0.99
N ALA A 47 16.40 -5.76 0.14
CA ALA A 47 16.33 -5.49 -1.29
C ALA A 47 15.79 -4.08 -1.58
N TRP A 48 14.73 -3.66 -0.88
CA TRP A 48 14.18 -2.31 -1.01
C TRP A 48 15.18 -1.24 -0.57
N ARG A 49 15.89 -1.43 0.55
CA ARG A 49 16.95 -0.50 0.99
C ARG A 49 18.05 -0.34 -0.04
N ALA A 50 18.50 -1.45 -0.64
CA ALA A 50 19.52 -1.41 -1.70
C ALA A 50 19.03 -0.65 -2.94
N GLU A 51 17.79 -0.90 -3.37
CA GLU A 51 17.20 -0.20 -4.52
C GLU A 51 16.98 1.29 -4.25
N TYR A 52 16.54 1.68 -3.04
CA TYR A 52 16.41 3.09 -2.68
C TYR A 52 17.76 3.79 -2.72
N ARG A 53 18.81 3.19 -2.17
CA ARG A 53 20.16 3.77 -2.22
C ARG A 53 20.62 3.94 -3.67
N ARG A 54 20.44 2.90 -4.50
CA ARG A 54 20.78 2.97 -5.93
C ARG A 54 20.06 4.11 -6.65
N ARG A 55 18.75 4.27 -6.42
CA ARG A 55 17.97 5.36 -7.05
C ARG A 55 18.38 6.75 -6.57
N ILE A 56 18.67 6.89 -5.27
CA ILE A 56 19.20 8.14 -4.72
C ILE A 56 20.53 8.47 -5.39
N ASP A 57 21.44 7.50 -5.47
CA ASP A 57 22.74 7.69 -6.13
C ASP A 57 22.57 8.03 -7.62
N ASP A 58 21.64 7.39 -8.33
CA ASP A 58 21.37 7.70 -9.73
C ASP A 58 20.86 9.13 -9.91
N ILE A 59 20.06 9.65 -8.98
CA ILE A 59 19.58 11.05 -9.00
C ILE A 59 20.73 12.02 -8.64
N GLU A 60 21.47 11.75 -7.57
CA GLU A 60 22.57 12.60 -7.08
C GLU A 60 23.70 12.74 -8.13
N HIS A 61 23.97 11.67 -8.88
CA HIS A 61 24.97 11.67 -9.94
C HIS A 61 24.40 12.02 -11.33
N GLY A 62 23.13 12.41 -11.42
CA GLY A 62 22.49 12.83 -12.66
C GLY A 62 22.37 11.73 -13.72
N LYS A 63 22.45 10.44 -13.33
CA LYS A 63 22.22 9.30 -14.22
C LYS A 63 20.76 9.19 -14.64
N VAL A 64 19.85 9.73 -13.83
CA VAL A 64 18.42 9.84 -14.14
C VAL A 64 17.95 11.27 -13.90
N GLN A 65 17.04 11.74 -14.77
CA GLN A 65 16.40 13.04 -14.63
C GLN A 65 15.05 12.86 -13.91
N PRO A 66 14.84 13.42 -12.71
CA PRO A 66 13.53 13.38 -12.06
C PRO A 66 12.51 14.21 -12.85
N VAL A 67 11.25 13.79 -12.79
CA VAL A 67 10.10 14.51 -13.34
C VAL A 67 9.32 15.20 -12.24
N SER A 68 8.73 16.35 -12.56
CA SER A 68 7.87 17.08 -11.63
C SER A 68 6.61 16.27 -11.32
N HIS A 69 6.30 16.12 -10.02
CA HIS A 69 5.07 15.46 -9.57
C HIS A 69 3.83 16.19 -10.11
N GLU A 70 3.78 17.51 -9.98
CA GLU A 70 2.63 18.32 -10.37
C GLU A 70 2.35 18.23 -11.87
N ASP A 71 3.41 18.28 -12.69
CA ASP A 71 3.29 18.16 -14.14
C ASP A 71 2.82 16.76 -14.53
N THR A 72 3.36 15.73 -13.86
CA THR A 72 2.98 14.33 -14.09
C THR A 72 1.51 14.09 -13.76
N VAL A 73 1.03 14.58 -12.62
CA VAL A 73 -0.38 14.46 -12.21
C VAL A 73 -1.29 15.23 -13.16
N THR A 74 -0.89 16.44 -13.56
CA THR A 74 -1.66 17.28 -14.50
C THR A 74 -1.77 16.63 -15.88
N ALA A 75 -0.68 16.06 -16.38
CA ALA A 75 -0.67 15.32 -17.64
C ALA A 75 -1.60 14.09 -17.58
N ALA A 76 -1.49 13.30 -16.50
CA ALA A 76 -2.34 12.12 -16.30
C ALA A 76 -3.84 12.48 -16.26
N ARG A 77 -4.21 13.54 -15.55
CA ARG A 77 -5.61 14.04 -15.51
C ARG A 77 -6.11 14.49 -16.87
N THR A 78 -5.27 15.20 -17.63
CA THR A 78 -5.59 15.64 -18.99
C THR A 78 -5.84 14.45 -19.92
N MET A 79 -4.99 13.42 -19.86
CA MET A 79 -5.16 12.19 -20.64
C MET A 79 -6.45 11.45 -20.28
N LEU A 80 -6.79 11.35 -19.00
CA LEU A 80 -8.03 10.74 -18.54
C LEU A 80 -9.26 11.51 -19.02
N ALA A 81 -9.21 12.84 -19.00
CA ALA A 81 -10.30 13.68 -19.49
C ALA A 81 -10.50 13.52 -21.01
N ALA A 82 -9.43 13.39 -21.78
CA ALA A 82 -9.49 13.18 -23.22
C ALA A 82 -10.14 11.83 -23.60
N ARG A 83 -9.97 10.79 -22.78
CA ARG A 83 -10.59 9.46 -22.98
C ARG A 83 -12.07 9.37 -22.58
N ARG A 84 -12.59 10.40 -21.90
CA ARG A 84 -14.00 10.48 -21.46
C ARG A 84 -14.91 11.18 -22.48
N LYS A 85 -14.35 11.65 -23.59
CA LYS A 85 -15.08 12.18 -24.75
C LYS A 85 -15.15 11.11 -25.84
#